data_AF-A0A932VVX5-F1
#
_entry.id   AF-A0A932VVX5-F1
#
_cell.length_a   1.000
_cell.length_b   1.000
_cell.length_c   1.000
_cell.angle_alpha   90.00
_cell.angle_beta   90.00
_cell.angle_gamma   90.00
#
_symmetry.space_group_name_H-M   'P 1'
#
loop_
_entity.id
_entity.type
_entity.pdbx_description
1 polymer ?
#
loop_
_entity_poly.entity_id
_entity_poly.type
_entity_poly.pdbx_seq_one_letter_code
_entity_poly.pdbx_strand_id
1 'polypeptide(L)'
;MSLMEEIRAFPVPRNAVGLWWLGQNGYIFKTHEGTLLATDLYLSNRCAHLYCDSGLCLERRVPILIPPEELDVDIYACTHNHADHTDPDT
;
A
#
# COMPACT_ATOMS: atom_id res chain seq x y z
N MET A 1 -3.47 18.15 4.41
CA MET A 1 -2.32 17.47 3.78
C MET A 1 -2.67 16.00 3.78
N SER A 2 -2.64 15.32 2.64
CA SER A 2 -2.89 13.89 2.57
C SER A 2 -1.69 13.10 3.12
N LEU A 3 -1.91 11.83 3.48
CA LEU A 3 -0.80 10.99 3.95
C LEU A 3 0.27 10.82 2.87
N MET A 4 -0.12 10.78 1.58
CA MET A 4 0.84 10.67 0.48
C MET A 4 1.76 11.91 0.40
N GLU A 5 1.19 13.11 0.57
CA GLU A 5 1.97 14.36 0.65
C GLU A 5 2.95 14.33 1.83
N GLU A 6 2.52 13.83 2.99
CA GLU A 6 3.39 13.68 4.17
C GLU A 6 4.54 12.69 3.92
N ILE A 7 4.26 11.54 3.30
CA ILE A 7 5.29 10.53 2.94
C ILE A 7 6.31 11.14 1.97
N ARG A 8 5.85 11.86 0.93
CA ARG A 8 6.76 12.53 -0.03
C ARG A 8 7.57 13.65 0.62
N ALA A 9 7.03 14.37 1.59
CA ALA A 9 7.75 15.41 2.32
C ALA A 9 8.68 14.87 3.42
N PHE A 10 8.47 13.64 3.92
CA PHE A 10 9.20 13.11 5.07
C PHE A 10 10.72 13.02 4.82
N PRO A 11 11.57 13.70 5.60
CA PRO A 11 13.01 13.68 5.40
C PRO A 11 13.64 12.41 6.00
N VAL A 12 14.08 11.48 5.15
CA VAL A 12 14.80 10.28 5.58
C VAL A 12 16.30 10.59 5.72
N PRO A 13 16.92 10.39 6.90
CA PRO A 13 18.35 10.60 7.09
C PRO A 13 19.21 9.67 6.23
N ARG A 14 20.45 10.07 5.93
CA ARG A 14 21.44 9.15 5.33
C ARG A 14 21.62 7.92 6.20
N ASN A 15 21.83 6.76 5.58
CA ASN A 15 21.92 5.44 6.22
C ASN A 15 20.63 4.98 6.94
N ALA A 16 19.48 5.52 6.58
CA ALA A 16 18.17 5.08 7.04
C ALA A 16 17.19 4.86 5.88
N VAL A 17 16.08 4.20 6.18
CA VAL A 17 14.93 4.00 5.28
C VAL A 17 13.68 4.42 6.03
N GLY A 18 12.83 5.23 5.38
CA GLY A 18 11.47 5.49 5.84
C GLY A 18 10.57 4.31 5.50
N LEU A 19 9.63 3.97 6.39
CA LEU A 19 8.71 2.86 6.20
C LEU A 19 7.31 3.24 6.69
N TRP A 20 6.30 2.97 5.86
CA TRP A 20 4.89 3.13 6.20
C TRP A 20 4.17 1.82 5.91
N TRP A 21 3.37 1.38 6.89
CA TRP A 21 2.50 0.23 6.75
C TRP A 21 1.07 0.68 6.47
N LEU A 22 0.46 0.14 5.42
CA LEU A 22 -0.87 0.53 4.94
C LEU A 22 -1.93 -0.59 5.11
N GLY A 23 -1.61 -1.60 5.93
CA GLY A 23 -2.43 -2.77 6.18
C GLY A 23 -1.96 -4.01 5.41
N GLN A 24 -2.32 -5.20 5.89
CA GLN A 24 -1.90 -6.49 5.32
C GLN A 24 -0.37 -6.52 5.13
N ASN A 25 0.11 -6.89 3.93
CA ASN A 25 1.51 -6.87 3.52
C ASN A 25 1.86 -5.59 2.70
N GLY A 26 0.99 -4.58 2.73
CA GLY A 26 1.15 -3.34 1.99
C GLY A 26 2.09 -2.36 2.69
N TYR A 27 3.23 -2.06 2.05
CA TYR A 27 4.24 -1.14 2.56
C TYR A 27 4.66 -0.11 1.52
N ILE A 28 5.03 1.08 2.00
CA ILE A 28 5.83 2.05 1.25
C ILE A 28 7.17 2.22 1.96
N PHE A 29 8.25 2.15 1.19
CA PHE A 29 9.62 2.41 1.63
C PHE A 29 10.14 3.68 0.98
N LYS A 30 10.92 4.47 1.72
CA LYS A 30 11.57 5.69 1.21
C LYS A 30 13.07 5.66 1.45
N THR A 31 13.85 5.85 0.38
CA THR A 31 15.30 6.04 0.49
C THR A 31 15.62 7.45 0.98
N HIS A 32 16.84 7.68 1.48
CA HIS A 32 17.31 9.03 1.84
C HIS A 32 17.35 10.00 0.65
N GLU A 33 17.34 9.50 -0.60
CA GLU A 33 17.30 10.33 -1.83
C GLU A 33 15.87 10.67 -2.26
N GLY A 34 14.87 10.08 -1.60
CA GLY A 34 13.46 10.37 -1.84
C GLY A 34 12.71 9.36 -2.70
N THR A 35 13.38 8.33 -3.21
CA THR A 35 12.74 7.25 -3.98
C THR A 35 11.73 6.50 -3.12
N LEU A 36 10.53 6.31 -3.64
CA LEU A 36 9.47 5.53 -3.04
C LEU A 36 9.26 4.19 -3.77
N LEU A 37 9.35 3.11 -3.00
CA LEU A 37 9.00 1.75 -3.40
C LEU A 37 7.76 1.31 -2.64
N ALA A 38 6.70 0.95 -3.35
CA ALA A 38 5.55 0.27 -2.81
C ALA A 38 5.65 -1.25 -3.02
N THR A 39 5.23 -2.01 -2.02
CA THR A 39 5.11 -3.47 -2.12
C THR A 39 3.72 -3.91 -1.67
N ASP A 40 3.04 -4.73 -2.48
CA ASP A 40 1.80 -5.42 -2.14
C ASP A 40 0.70 -4.51 -1.58
N LEU A 41 0.57 -3.30 -2.14
CA LEU A 41 -0.51 -2.43 -1.71
C LEU A 41 -1.85 -3.06 -2.08
N TYR A 42 -2.71 -3.14 -1.07
CA TYR A 42 -4.10 -3.49 -1.18
C TYR A 42 -4.87 -2.32 -0.58
N LEU A 43 -5.38 -1.43 -1.43
CA LEU A 43 -6.06 -0.18 -1.07
C LEU A 43 -7.57 -0.25 -1.40
N SER A 44 -8.11 -1.45 -1.52
CA SER A 44 -9.53 -1.71 -1.80
C SER A 44 -10.16 -2.71 -0.80
N ASN A 45 -11.37 -3.16 -1.11
CA ASN A 45 -12.05 -4.28 -0.43
C ASN A 45 -12.29 -5.49 -1.36
N ARG A 46 -11.49 -5.63 -2.42
CA ARG A 46 -11.70 -6.61 -3.49
C ARG A 46 -11.76 -8.07 -3.02
N CYS A 47 -10.97 -8.47 -2.02
CA CYS A 47 -11.01 -9.85 -1.51
C CYS A 47 -12.37 -10.20 -0.90
N ALA A 48 -13.01 -9.27 -0.20
CA ALA A 48 -14.36 -9.47 0.33
C ALA A 48 -15.38 -9.66 -0.80
N HIS A 49 -15.26 -8.89 -1.88
CA HIS A 49 -16.13 -9.00 -3.05
C HIS A 49 -15.87 -10.28 -3.87
N LEU A 50 -14.60 -10.64 -4.07
CA LEU A 50 -14.18 -11.78 -4.90
C LEU A 50 -14.56 -13.12 -4.27
N TYR A 51 -14.57 -13.19 -2.93
CA TYR A 51 -14.84 -14.42 -2.18
C TYR A 51 -16.09 -14.31 -1.31
N CYS A 52 -17.07 -13.49 -1.70
CA CYS A 52 -18.30 -13.26 -0.93
C CYS A 52 -19.06 -14.56 -0.60
N ASP A 53 -19.03 -15.54 -1.50
CA ASP A 53 -19.71 -16.85 -1.35
C ASP A 53 -18.86 -17.92 -0.65
N SER A 54 -17.63 -17.59 -0.24
CA SER A 54 -16.69 -18.57 0.35
C SER A 54 -17.03 -18.97 1.79
N GLY A 55 -17.93 -18.24 2.46
CA GLY A 55 -18.17 -18.36 3.90
C GLY A 55 -17.06 -17.78 4.78
N LEU A 56 -16.02 -17.18 4.18
CA LEU A 56 -14.94 -16.50 4.89
C LEU A 56 -15.28 -15.01 5.09
N CYS A 57 -14.88 -14.46 6.24
CA CYS A 57 -14.96 -13.02 6.50
C CYS A 57 -13.66 -12.34 6.07
N LEU A 58 -13.63 -11.84 4.83
CA LEU A 58 -12.45 -11.18 4.23
C LEU A 58 -12.59 -9.66 4.13
N GLU A 59 -13.51 -9.07 4.90
CA GLU A 59 -13.68 -7.62 5.00
C GLU A 59 -12.40 -6.94 5.46
N ARG A 60 -12.00 -5.87 4.77
CA ARG A 60 -10.85 -5.05 5.12
C ARG A 60 -11.03 -4.51 6.55
N ARG A 61 -10.01 -4.73 7.40
CA ARG A 61 -10.04 -4.37 8.83
C ARG A 61 -9.28 -3.11 9.19
N VAL A 62 -8.44 -2.61 8.30
CA VAL A 62 -7.67 -1.37 8.44
C VAL A 62 -8.26 -0.33 7.49
N PRO A 63 -8.40 0.95 7.85
CA PRO A 63 -8.87 1.96 6.89
C PRO A 63 -7.99 2.01 5.63
N ILE A 64 -8.55 2.49 4.53
CA ILE A 64 -7.77 2.91 3.37
C ILE A 64 -7.14 4.26 3.76
N LEU A 65 -5.83 4.25 4.06
CA LEU A 65 -5.11 5.43 4.56
C LEU A 65 -4.66 6.37 3.43
N ILE A 66 -4.48 5.82 2.23
CA ILE A 66 -4.17 6.53 0.99
C ILE A 66 -5.18 6.01 -0.04
N PRO A 67 -6.05 6.87 -0.60
CA PRO A 67 -6.90 6.48 -1.72
C PRO A 67 -6.03 6.04 -2.92
N PRO A 68 -6.43 4.99 -3.68
CA PRO A 68 -5.73 4.54 -4.88
C PRO A 68 -5.34 5.68 -5.83
N GLU A 69 -6.26 6.63 -6.05
CA GLU A 69 -6.09 7.78 -6.94
C GLU A 69 -5.05 8.81 -6.47
N GLU A 70 -4.68 8.79 -5.19
CA GLU A 70 -3.64 9.66 -4.63
C GLU A 70 -2.27 9.00 -4.61
N LEU A 71 -2.16 7.73 -5.00
CA LEU A 71 -0.91 7.00 -4.89
C LEU A 71 0.16 7.60 -5.83
N ASP A 72 1.26 8.05 -5.24
CA ASP A 72 2.42 8.60 -5.94
C ASP A 72 3.68 7.87 -5.48
N VAL A 73 4.06 6.81 -6.20
CA VAL A 73 5.26 6.01 -5.93
C VAL A 73 6.06 5.80 -7.20
N ASP A 74 7.38 5.65 -7.07
CA ASP A 74 8.28 5.54 -8.22
C ASP A 74 8.37 4.09 -8.72
N ILE A 75 8.23 3.13 -7.79
CA ILE A 75 8.25 1.70 -8.06
C ILE A 75 7.06 1.07 -7.36
N TYR A 76 6.27 0.31 -8.12
CA TYR A 76 5.18 -0.52 -7.60
C TYR A 76 5.53 -1.98 -7.84
N ALA A 77 5.68 -2.75 -6.76
CA ALA A 77 6.04 -4.16 -6.82
C ALA A 77 4.96 -5.03 -6.17
N CYS A 78 4.72 -6.19 -6.79
CA CYS A 78 3.91 -7.26 -6.20
C CYS A 78 4.80 -8.48 -5.98
N THR A 79 4.73 -9.09 -4.80
CA THR A 79 5.50 -10.30 -4.46
C THR A 79 4.98 -11.51 -5.23
N HIS A 80 3.66 -11.63 -5.39
CA HIS A 80 2.98 -12.69 -6.13
C HIS A 80 1.54 -12.28 -6.49
N ASN A 81 0.85 -13.13 -7.26
CA ASN A 81 -0.40 -12.80 -7.94
C ASN A 81 -1.71 -13.03 -7.13
N HIS A 82 -1.63 -13.23 -5.81
CA HIS A 82 -2.85 -13.31 -5.00
C HIS A 82 -3.56 -11.95 -4.91
N ALA A 83 -4.87 -11.97 -4.75
CA ALA A 83 -5.72 -10.78 -4.87
C ALA A 83 -5.49 -9.73 -3.78
N ASP A 84 -4.94 -10.11 -2.62
CA ASP A 84 -4.55 -9.20 -1.54
C ASP A 84 -3.13 -8.64 -1.68
N HIS A 85 -2.44 -8.95 -2.79
CA HIS A 85 -1.09 -8.48 -3.12
C HIS A 85 -1.00 -7.85 -4.52
N THR A 86 -1.81 -8.33 -5.47
CA THR A 86 -1.92 -7.83 -6.85
C THR A 86 -3.37 -7.44 -7.15
N ASP A 87 -3.74 -6.28 -6.63
CA ASP A 87 -5.09 -5.74 -6.72
C ASP A 87 -5.16 -4.67 -7.82
N PRO A 88 -5.93 -4.87 -8.91
CA PRO A 88 -6.13 -3.87 -9.96
C PRO A 88 -7.10 -2.76 -9.55
N ASP A 89 -7.79 -2.90 -8.41
CA ASP A 89 -8.62 -1.83 -7.83
C ASP A 89 -7.78 -0.89 -6.94
N THR A 90 -6.50 -1.22 -6.72
CA THR A 90 -5.47 -0.36 -6.13
C THR A 90 -4.71 0.38 -7.23
#